data_AF-A0A662QSQ6-F1
#
_entry.id   AF-A0A662QSQ6-F1
#
_cell.length_a   1.000
_cell.length_b   1.000
_cell.length_c   1.000
_cell.angle_alpha   90.00
_cell.angle_beta   90.00
_cell.angle_gamma   90.00
#
_symmetry.space_group_name_H-M   'P 1'
#
loop_
_entity.id
_entity.type
_entity.pdbx_description
1 polymer ?
#
loop_
_entity_poly.entity_id
_entity_poly.type
_entity_poly.pdbx_seq_one_letter_code
_entity_poly.pdbx_strand_id
1 'polypeptide(L)'
;MSPHASQKTQYHKILIDFIFGGLLISIALLISDILGPLISGEFAALPIRVGATIFIAGAAGGETVAYEMSKGALSGLFGAFTFALVLSFTPRKIGITNSFIAALFLCALVICITNPIIMEILP
;
A
#
# COMPACT_ATOMS: atom_id res chain seq x y z
N MET A 1 -12.39 27.92 20.31
CA MET A 1 -11.51 26.75 20.49
C MET A 1 -10.32 26.93 19.54
N SER A 2 -9.10 27.07 20.05
CA SER A 2 -7.94 27.55 19.26
C SER A 2 -7.51 26.51 18.20
N PRO A 3 -7.35 26.90 16.91
CA PRO A 3 -7.04 25.99 15.80
C PRO A 3 -5.66 25.30 15.90
N HIS A 4 -4.78 25.74 16.80
CA HIS A 4 -3.44 25.17 16.97
C HIS A 4 -3.38 23.87 17.78
N ALA A 5 -4.42 23.55 18.56
CA ALA A 5 -4.45 22.30 19.36
C ALA A 5 -4.80 21.06 18.51
N SER A 6 -5.52 21.24 17.40
CA SER A 6 -5.94 20.16 16.49
C SER A 6 -4.79 19.66 15.61
N GLN A 7 -3.96 20.57 15.11
CA GLN A 7 -2.81 20.22 14.26
C GLN A 7 -1.74 19.42 15.00
N LYS A 8 -1.39 19.78 16.24
CA LYS A 8 -0.32 19.13 17.02
C LYS A 8 -0.58 17.63 17.24
N THR A 9 -1.85 17.27 17.41
CA THR A 9 -2.34 15.89 17.56
C THR A 9 -2.29 15.11 16.24
N GLN A 10 -2.59 15.78 15.12
CA GLN A 10 -2.52 15.17 13.78
C GLN A 10 -1.08 14.86 13.37
N TYR A 11 -0.13 15.78 13.60
CA TYR A 11 1.29 15.52 13.31
C TYR A 11 1.85 14.37 14.17
N HIS A 12 1.48 14.30 15.45
CA HIS A 12 1.88 13.18 16.31
C HIS A 12 1.35 11.84 15.80
N LYS A 13 0.08 11.78 15.35
CA LYS A 13 -0.48 10.56 14.77
C LYS A 13 0.26 10.14 13.50
N ILE A 14 0.50 11.06 12.58
CA ILE A 14 1.25 10.77 11.35
C ILE A 14 2.66 10.28 11.67
N LEU A 15 3.31 10.87 12.68
CA LEU A 15 4.65 10.47 13.09
C LEU A 15 4.65 9.06 13.71
N ILE A 16 3.64 8.73 14.52
CA ILE A 16 3.46 7.40 15.08
C ILE A 16 3.18 6.39 13.97
N ASP A 17 2.29 6.68 13.02
CA ASP A 17 1.98 5.80 11.90
C ASP A 17 3.21 5.56 11.01
N PHE A 18 4.04 6.59 10.82
CA PHE A 18 5.31 6.49 10.12
C PHE A 18 6.31 5.59 10.85
N ILE A 19 6.47 5.76 12.16
CA ILE A 19 7.38 4.93 12.97
C ILE A 19 6.88 3.49 13.02
N PHE A 20 5.59 3.27 13.28
CA PHE A 20 5.03 1.93 13.39
C PHE A 20 5.04 1.21 12.04
N GLY A 21 4.62 1.88 10.98
CA GLY A 21 4.67 1.35 9.62
C GLY A 21 6.11 1.08 9.15
N GLY A 22 7.03 1.99 9.46
CA GLY A 22 8.45 1.84 9.17
C GLY A 22 9.08 0.67 9.92
N LEU A 23 8.87 0.59 11.24
CA LEU A 23 9.38 -0.48 12.10
C LEU A 23 8.86 -1.85 11.65
N LEU A 24 7.58 -1.95 11.36
CA LEU A 24 6.95 -3.18 10.91
C LEU A 24 7.54 -3.68 9.58
N ILE A 25 7.79 -2.76 8.64
CA ILE A 25 8.44 -3.09 7.35
C ILE A 25 9.91 -3.45 7.58
N SER A 26 10.63 -2.70 8.41
CA SER A 26 12.02 -3.00 8.74
C SER A 26 12.16 -4.38 9.39
N ILE A 27 11.25 -4.77 10.28
CA ILE A 27 11.22 -6.12 10.88
C ILE A 27 10.94 -7.18 9.81
N ALA A 28 9.97 -6.95 8.93
CA ALA A 28 9.67 -7.89 7.83
C ALA A 28 10.86 -8.06 6.86
N LEU A 29 11.62 -6.99 6.61
CA LEU A 29 12.84 -7.00 5.79
C LEU A 29 14.04 -7.64 6.51
N LEU A 30 14.15 -7.46 7.84
CA LEU A 30 15.19 -8.15 8.62
C LEU A 30 14.94 -9.66 8.69
N ILE A 31 13.69 -10.07 8.85
CA ILE A 31 13.29 -11.48 8.83
C ILE A 31 13.50 -12.06 7.41
N SER A 32 13.23 -11.27 6.38
CA SER A 32 13.47 -11.59 4.97
C SER A 32 14.92 -11.93 4.64
N ASP A 33 15.88 -11.11 5.09
CA ASP A 33 17.30 -11.29 4.76
C ASP A 33 17.87 -12.62 5.26
N ILE A 34 17.24 -13.22 6.27
CA ILE A 34 17.63 -14.51 6.84
C ILE A 34 17.03 -15.69 6.04
N LEU A 35 15.91 -15.48 5.34
CA LEU A 35 15.10 -16.54 4.73
C LEU A 35 15.28 -16.67 3.20
N GLY A 36 16.07 -15.77 2.61
CA GLY A 36 16.38 -15.77 1.18
C GLY A 36 15.32 -15.07 0.30
N PRO A 37 15.63 -14.82 -0.99
CA PRO A 37 14.88 -13.87 -1.82
C PRO A 37 13.40 -14.22 -2.03
N LEU A 38 13.06 -15.50 -2.13
CA LEU A 38 11.69 -15.93 -2.40
C LEU A 38 10.77 -15.68 -1.19
N ILE A 39 11.19 -16.16 -0.02
CA ILE A 39 10.44 -15.99 1.23
C ILE A 39 10.41 -14.51 1.62
N SER A 40 11.48 -13.76 1.32
CA SER A 40 11.49 -12.31 1.55
C SER A 40 10.39 -11.56 0.78
N GLY A 41 10.14 -11.98 -0.46
CA GLY A 41 9.09 -11.39 -1.29
C GLY A 41 7.70 -11.66 -0.72
N GLU A 42 7.47 -12.87 -0.19
CA GLU A 42 6.20 -13.23 0.44
C GLU A 42 5.93 -12.41 1.70
N PHE A 43 6.93 -12.26 2.57
CA PHE A 43 6.80 -11.43 3.77
C PHE A 43 6.62 -9.95 3.44
N ALA A 44 7.33 -9.45 2.43
CA ALA A 44 7.19 -8.07 1.96
C ALA A 44 5.81 -7.80 1.33
N ALA A 45 5.16 -8.82 0.77
CA ALA A 45 3.84 -8.72 0.15
C ALA A 45 2.68 -8.81 1.16
N LEU A 46 2.95 -9.14 2.43
CA LEU A 46 1.89 -9.23 3.44
C LEU A 46 1.17 -7.88 3.58
N PRO A 47 -0.18 -7.85 3.59
CA PRO A 47 -0.96 -6.61 3.62
C PRO A 47 -0.99 -5.98 5.03
N ILE A 48 0.09 -6.11 5.81
CA ILE A 48 0.14 -5.65 7.20
C ILE A 48 0.02 -4.12 7.26
N ARG A 49 0.68 -3.41 6.34
CA ARG A 49 0.55 -1.94 6.23
C ARG A 49 -0.89 -1.53 5.91
N VAL A 50 -1.54 -2.24 4.98
CA VAL A 50 -2.91 -1.96 4.56
C VAL A 50 -3.87 -2.17 5.72
N GLY A 51 -3.77 -3.31 6.41
CA GLY A 51 -4.60 -3.62 7.58
C GLY A 51 -4.41 -2.62 8.73
N ALA A 52 -3.16 -2.26 9.06
CA ALA A 52 -2.87 -1.27 10.08
C ALA A 52 -3.48 0.10 9.75
N THR A 53 -3.36 0.53 8.48
CA THR A 53 -3.91 1.82 8.03
C THR A 53 -5.44 1.85 8.13
N ILE A 54 -6.12 0.78 7.68
CA ILE A 54 -7.58 0.66 7.76
C ILE A 54 -8.03 0.64 9.22
N PHE A 55 -7.34 -0.10 10.09
CA PHE A 55 -7.67 -0.18 11.51
C PHE A 55 -7.54 1.17 12.21
N ILE A 56 -6.43 1.89 12.01
CA ILE A 56 -6.18 3.19 12.65
C ILE A 56 -7.18 4.23 12.15
N ALA A 57 -7.44 4.26 10.84
CA ALA A 57 -8.42 5.17 10.26
C ALA A 57 -9.85 4.84 10.73
N GLY A 58 -10.21 3.56 10.80
CA GLY A 58 -11.49 3.11 11.36
C GLY A 58 -11.65 3.45 12.84
N ALA A 59 -10.59 3.29 13.65
CA ALA A 59 -10.60 3.68 15.05
C ALA A 59 -10.77 5.20 15.24
N ALA A 60 -10.34 6.01 14.27
CA ALA A 60 -10.47 7.47 14.32
C ALA A 60 -11.77 8.00 13.69
N GLY A 61 -12.28 7.33 12.65
CA GLY A 61 -13.38 7.81 11.80
C GLY A 61 -14.63 6.93 11.78
N GLY A 62 -14.62 5.81 12.50
CA GLY A 62 -15.72 4.84 12.54
C GLY A 62 -15.70 3.79 11.43
N GLU A 63 -16.66 2.87 11.49
CA GLU A 63 -16.71 1.68 10.62
C GLU A 63 -16.91 2.02 9.15
N THR A 64 -17.66 3.08 8.82
CA THR A 64 -17.86 3.52 7.43
C THR A 64 -16.56 3.93 6.75
N VAL A 65 -15.65 4.61 7.48
CA VAL A 65 -14.32 4.96 6.96
C VAL A 65 -13.48 3.71 6.72
N ALA A 66 -13.49 2.77 7.66
CA ALA A 66 -12.80 1.49 7.49
C ALA A 66 -13.31 0.72 6.26
N TYR A 67 -14.63 0.71 6.04
CA TYR A 67 -15.26 0.06 4.89
C TYR A 67 -14.84 0.68 3.55
N GLU A 68 -14.94 2.00 3.39
CA GLU A 68 -14.54 2.67 2.14
C GLU A 68 -13.03 2.55 1.89
N MET A 69 -12.21 2.63 2.95
CA MET A 69 -10.77 2.40 2.82
C MET A 69 -10.45 0.95 2.44
N SER A 70 -11.22 -0.03 2.91
CA SER A 70 -11.07 -1.43 2.50
C SER A 70 -11.38 -1.62 1.01
N LYS A 71 -12.42 -0.95 0.49
CA LYS A 71 -12.73 -0.94 -0.95
C LYS A 71 -11.60 -0.31 -1.78
N GLY A 72 -11.09 0.83 -1.35
CA GLY A 72 -9.93 1.47 -2.00
C GLY A 72 -8.67 0.60 -1.94
N ALA A 73 -8.45 -0.08 -0.81
CA ALA A 73 -7.33 -1.00 -0.63
C ALA A 73 -7.38 -2.20 -1.59
N LEU A 74 -8.57 -2.73 -1.90
CA LEU A 74 -8.71 -3.80 -2.90
C LEU A 74 -8.20 -3.37 -4.28
N SER A 75 -8.60 -2.19 -4.76
CA SER A 75 -8.09 -1.65 -6.03
C SER A 75 -6.56 -1.47 -6.00
N GLY A 76 -6.02 -0.94 -4.88
CA GLY A 76 -4.58 -0.83 -4.68
C GLY A 76 -3.84 -2.16 -4.69
N LEU A 77 -4.41 -3.21 -4.09
CA LEU A 77 -3.88 -4.57 -4.08
C LEU A 77 -3.83 -5.18 -5.48
N PHE A 78 -4.86 -4.97 -6.32
CA PHE A 78 -4.81 -5.39 -7.72
C PHE A 78 -3.69 -4.69 -8.48
N GLY A 79 -3.51 -3.38 -8.29
CA GLY A 79 -2.39 -2.64 -8.86
C GLY A 79 -1.03 -3.19 -8.43
N ALA A 80 -0.86 -3.46 -7.13
CA ALA A 80 0.35 -4.05 -6.57
C ALA A 80 0.63 -5.46 -7.11
N PHE A 81 -0.42 -6.28 -7.28
CA PHE A 81 -0.30 -7.60 -7.90
C PHE A 81 0.17 -7.49 -9.35
N THR A 82 -0.42 -6.60 -10.15
CA THR A 82 0.03 -6.33 -11.53
C THR A 82 1.48 -5.85 -11.56
N PHE A 83 1.86 -4.95 -10.66
CA PHE A 83 3.23 -4.47 -10.53
C PHE A 83 4.22 -5.62 -10.29
N ALA A 84 3.95 -6.47 -9.29
CA ALA A 84 4.78 -7.62 -8.97
C ALA A 84 4.84 -8.64 -10.12
N LEU A 85 3.72 -8.84 -10.82
CA LEU A 85 3.62 -9.74 -11.97
C LEU A 85 4.52 -9.25 -13.12
N VAL A 86 4.48 -7.95 -13.46
CA VAL A 86 5.37 -7.37 -14.48
C VAL A 86 6.83 -7.59 -14.08
N LEU A 87 7.21 -7.25 -12.84
CA LEU A 87 8.57 -7.43 -12.33
C LEU A 87 9.00 -8.90 -12.24
N SER A 88 8.07 -9.85 -12.21
CA SER A 88 8.43 -11.28 -12.21
C SER A 88 8.94 -11.77 -13.57
N PHE A 89 8.52 -11.13 -14.67
CA PHE A 89 8.80 -11.62 -16.03
C PHE A 89 9.66 -10.70 -16.90
N THR A 90 9.65 -9.39 -16.66
CA THR A 90 10.32 -8.41 -17.53
C THR A 90 11.79 -8.09 -17.21
N PRO A 91 12.29 -8.15 -15.95
CA PRO A 91 13.67 -7.72 -15.64
C PRO A 91 14.75 -8.46 -16.43
N ARG A 92 14.54 -9.75 -16.70
CA ARG A 92 15.46 -10.56 -17.51
C ARG A 92 15.54 -10.16 -18.98
N LYS A 93 14.53 -9.47 -19.52
CA LYS A 93 14.42 -9.15 -20.95
C LYS A 93 14.82 -7.71 -21.27
N ILE A 94 14.41 -6.75 -20.44
CA ILE A 94 14.52 -5.32 -20.75
C ILE A 94 15.32 -4.53 -19.69
N GLY A 95 15.87 -5.23 -18.69
CA GLY A 95 16.57 -4.63 -17.55
C GLY A 95 15.61 -4.14 -16.46
N ILE A 96 16.14 -3.98 -15.25
CA ILE A 96 15.35 -3.67 -14.05
C ILE A 96 14.67 -2.30 -14.14
N THR A 97 15.38 -1.27 -14.60
CA THR A 97 14.87 0.11 -14.67
C THR A 97 13.66 0.23 -15.58
N ASN A 98 13.73 -0.34 -16.80
CA ASN A 98 12.61 -0.30 -17.74
C ASN A 98 11.42 -1.14 -17.26
N SER A 99 11.70 -2.25 -16.56
CA SER A 99 10.65 -3.10 -15.96
C SER A 99 9.90 -2.35 -14.86
N PHE A 100 10.60 -1.55 -14.04
CA PHE A 100 9.97 -0.70 -13.03
C PHE A 100 9.07 0.37 -13.64
N ILE A 101 9.52 1.05 -14.70
CA ILE A 101 8.71 2.07 -15.39
C ILE A 101 7.43 1.42 -15.96
N ALA A 102 7.57 0.28 -16.65
CA ALA A 102 6.43 -0.45 -17.19
C ALA A 102 5.47 -0.94 -16.09
N ALA A 103 6.01 -1.47 -15.00
CA ALA A 103 5.23 -1.94 -13.87
C ALA A 103 4.46 -0.80 -13.19
N LEU A 104 5.08 0.37 -12.99
CA LEU A 104 4.41 1.57 -12.45
C LEU A 104 3.27 2.03 -13.35
N PHE A 105 3.51 2.09 -14.66
CA PHE A 105 2.50 2.53 -15.62
C PHE A 105 1.29 1.58 -15.63
N LEU A 106 1.53 0.27 -15.67
CA LEU A 106 0.46 -0.73 -15.64
C LEU A 106 -0.27 -0.77 -14.30
N CYS A 107 0.44 -0.60 -13.19
CA CYS A 107 -0.15 -0.47 -11.85
C CYS A 107 -1.14 0.71 -11.80
N ALA A 108 -0.72 1.89 -12.26
CA ALA A 108 -1.58 3.07 -12.30
C ALA A 108 -2.82 2.84 -13.19
N LEU A 109 -2.63 2.22 -14.36
CA LEU A 109 -3.72 1.88 -15.27
C LEU A 109 -4.75 0.94 -14.61
N VAL A 110 -4.29 -0.13 -13.96
CA VAL A 110 -5.17 -1.09 -13.28
C VAL A 110 -5.90 -0.44 -12.12
N ILE A 111 -5.24 0.40 -11.33
CA ILE A 111 -5.90 1.15 -10.25
C ILE A 111 -6.98 2.06 -10.83
N CYS A 112 -6.69 2.80 -11.92
CA CYS A 112 -7.69 3.64 -12.57
C CYS A 112 -8.91 2.86 -13.05
N ILE A 113 -8.72 1.66 -13.63
CA ILE A 113 -9.83 0.83 -14.12
C ILE A 113 -10.62 0.20 -12.97
N THR A 114 -9.94 -0.25 -11.93
CA THR A 114 -10.54 -0.97 -10.80
C THR A 114 -11.08 -0.05 -9.70
N ASN A 115 -10.81 1.26 -9.79
CA ASN A 115 -11.25 2.20 -8.78
C ASN A 115 -12.78 2.23 -8.73
N PRO A 116 -13.40 1.90 -7.59
CA PRO A 116 -14.86 1.89 -7.46
C PRO A 116 -15.50 3.25 -7.78
N ILE A 117 -14.79 4.36 -7.52
CA ILE A 117 -15.26 5.72 -7.86
C ILE A 117 -15.33 5.91 -9.38
N ILE A 118 -14.42 5.31 -10.15
CA ILE A 118 -14.40 5.42 -11.61
C ILE A 118 -15.44 4.49 -12.24
N MET A 119 -15.68 3.31 -11.68
CA MET A 119 -16.78 2.42 -12.13
C MET A 119 -18.18 3.01 -11.88
N GLU A 120 -18.33 3.93 -10.93
CA GLU A 120 -19.59 4.65 -10.70
C GLU A 120 -19.78 5.83 -11.68
N ILE A 121 -18.70 6.29 -12.34
CA ILE A 121 -18.69 7.42 -13.29
C ILE A 121 -18.75 6.95 -14.75
N LEU A 122 -18.34 5.72 -15.07
CA LEU A 122 -18.53 5.14 -16.40
C LEU A 122 -19.88 4.39 -16.45
N PRO A 123 -20.88 4.90 -17.20
CA PRO A 123 -22.14 4.19 -17.44
C PRO A 123 -21.96 2.97 -18.35
#